data_AF-A0A7W0QW93-F1
#
_entry.id   AF-A0A7W0QW93-F1
#
_cell.length_a   1.000
_cell.length_b   1.000
_cell.length_c   1.000
_cell.angle_alpha   90.00
_cell.angle_beta   90.00
_cell.angle_gamma   90.00
#
_symmetry.space_group_name_H-M   'P 1'
#
loop_
_entity.id
_entity.type
_entity.pdbx_description
1 polymer ?
#
loop_
_entity_poly.entity_id
_entity_poly.type
_entity_poly.pdbx_seq_one_letter_code
_entity_poly.pdbx_strand_id
1 'polypeptide(L)'
;RTLAGAIFLGAVSDAMLLGHWYLVQPGLGRGPLLELNRWLAVTWPLEVAVLLWPTGMLSVLSGTVDDGWDGTLGWFWVACAIATLVLTAVTQAALREKAYSAVMAATGLLYLAILTAFGTDLVARAVLA
;
A
#
# COMPACT_ATOMS: atom_id res chain seq x y z
N ARG A 1 -3.47 -15.70 -3.00
CA ARG A 1 -2.30 -14.82 -2.75
C ARG A 1 -1.92 -14.07 -4.02
N THR A 2 -1.47 -14.75 -5.08
CA THR A 2 -1.00 -14.10 -6.32
C THR A 2 -2.01 -13.13 -6.96
N LEU A 3 -3.29 -13.51 -7.07
CA LEU A 3 -4.33 -12.64 -7.62
C LEU A 3 -4.64 -11.42 -6.75
N ALA A 4 -4.69 -11.59 -5.42
CA ALA A 4 -4.90 -10.49 -4.48
C ALA A 4 -3.74 -9.49 -4.56
N GLY A 5 -2.50 -10.00 -4.58
CA GLY A 5 -1.30 -9.17 -4.71
C GLY A 5 -1.25 -8.45 -6.05
N ALA A 6 -1.64 -9.10 -7.15
CA ALA A 6 -1.71 -8.45 -8.46
C ALA A 6 -2.74 -7.31 -8.49
N ILE A 7 -3.91 -7.50 -7.88
CA ILE A 7 -4.95 -6.47 -7.78
C ILE A 7 -4.45 -5.29 -6.91
N PHE A 8 -3.86 -5.59 -5.75
CA PHE A 8 -3.35 -4.58 -4.81
C PHE A 8 -2.18 -3.79 -5.39
N LEU A 9 -1.17 -4.47 -5.94
CA LEU A 9 -0.03 -3.82 -6.59
C LEU A 9 -0.45 -3.04 -7.83
N GLY A 10 -1.40 -3.56 -8.60
CA GLY A 10 -2.01 -2.82 -9.71
C GLY A 10 -2.67 -1.53 -9.26
N ALA A 11 -3.48 -1.58 -8.20
CA ALA A 11 -4.17 -0.41 -7.65
C ALA A 11 -3.20 0.66 -7.11
N VAL A 12 -2.14 0.27 -6.38
CA VAL A 12 -1.17 1.24 -5.84
C VAL A 12 -0.29 1.84 -6.94
N SER A 13 0.10 1.03 -7.94
CA SER A 13 0.88 1.52 -9.08
C SER A 13 0.07 2.49 -9.92
N ASP A 14 -1.21 2.19 -10.21
CA ASP A 14 -2.08 3.09 -10.96
C ASP A 14 -2.30 4.41 -10.20
N ALA A 15 -2.56 4.35 -8.88
CA ALA A 15 -2.69 5.53 -8.05
C ALA A 15 -1.43 6.43 -8.09
N MET A 16 -0.25 5.83 -7.99
CA MET A 16 1.02 6.55 -8.03
C MET A 16 1.30 7.13 -9.43
N LEU A 17 1.08 6.36 -10.50
CA LEU A 17 1.27 6.81 -11.89
C LEU A 17 0.34 7.98 -12.20
N LEU A 18 -0.93 7.89 -11.80
CA LEU A 18 -1.84 9.02 -11.92
C LEU A 18 -1.34 10.20 -11.10
N GLY A 19 -0.88 9.98 -9.86
CA GLY A 19 -0.28 11.03 -9.05
C GLY A 19 0.90 11.75 -9.72
N HIS A 20 1.73 11.02 -10.46
CA HIS A 20 2.81 11.61 -11.25
C HIS A 20 2.30 12.59 -12.32
N TRP A 21 1.22 12.26 -13.03
CA TRP A 21 0.63 13.15 -14.04
C TRP A 21 0.13 14.48 -13.45
N TYR A 22 -0.32 14.51 -12.19
CA TYR A 22 -0.75 15.74 -11.52
C TYR A 22 0.42 16.68 -11.16
N LEU A 23 1.65 16.15 -11.09
CA LEU A 23 2.84 16.99 -10.92
C LEU A 23 3.22 17.71 -12.22
N VAL A 24 2.97 17.08 -13.37
CA VAL A 24 3.36 17.59 -14.69
C VAL A 24 2.24 18.41 -15.34
N GLN A 25 0.97 18.13 -15.02
CA GLN A 25 -0.19 18.85 -15.55
C GLN A 25 -1.04 19.46 -14.43
N PRO A 26 -0.79 20.73 -14.07
CA PRO A 26 -1.62 21.43 -13.10
C PRO A 26 -3.06 21.62 -13.58
N GLY A 27 -4.03 21.47 -12.67
CA GLY A 27 -5.45 21.74 -12.93
C GLY A 27 -6.32 20.51 -13.23
N LEU A 28 -5.77 19.30 -13.17
CA LEU A 28 -6.58 18.08 -13.20
C LEU A 28 -7.51 18.01 -11.98
N GLY A 29 -8.75 17.55 -12.18
CA GLY A 29 -9.73 17.44 -11.09
C GLY A 29 -9.36 16.33 -10.10
N ARG A 30 -9.64 16.49 -8.80
CA ARG A 30 -9.28 15.50 -7.75
C ARG A 30 -10.04 14.16 -7.77
N GLY A 31 -11.09 14.03 -8.56
CA GLY A 31 -11.98 12.86 -8.57
C GLY A 31 -11.26 11.53 -8.84
N PRO A 32 -10.49 11.42 -9.93
CA PRO A 32 -9.73 10.21 -10.26
C PRO A 32 -8.75 9.77 -9.18
N LEU A 33 -7.97 10.70 -8.60
CA LEU A 33 -7.07 10.41 -7.47
C LEU A 33 -7.82 9.87 -6.24
N LEU A 34 -9.00 10.42 -5.95
CA LEU A 34 -9.85 9.95 -4.85
C LEU A 34 -10.38 8.54 -5.11
N GLU A 35 -10.74 8.23 -6.34
CA GLU A 35 -11.20 6.91 -6.74
C GLU A 35 -10.08 5.87 -6.61
N LEU A 36 -8.89 6.16 -7.12
CA LEU A 36 -7.76 5.23 -7.03
C LEU A 36 -7.31 5.03 -5.57
N ASN A 37 -7.29 6.08 -4.75
CA ASN A 37 -6.99 5.93 -3.32
C ASN A 37 -8.05 5.08 -2.60
N ARG A 38 -9.32 5.12 -3.03
CA ARG A 38 -10.37 4.23 -2.50
C ARG A 38 -10.16 2.79 -2.94
N TRP A 39 -9.79 2.54 -4.19
CA TRP A 39 -9.45 1.19 -4.66
C TRP A 39 -8.26 0.63 -3.89
N LEU A 40 -7.22 1.44 -3.65
CA LEU A 40 -6.12 1.06 -2.77
C LEU A 40 -6.59 0.71 -1.35
N ALA A 41 -7.48 1.54 -0.76
CA ALA A 41 -8.03 1.30 0.56
C ALA A 41 -8.87 0.02 0.67
N VAL A 42 -9.54 -0.38 -0.41
CA VAL A 42 -10.39 -1.59 -0.46
C VAL A 42 -9.57 -2.83 -0.76
N THR A 43 -8.52 -2.71 -1.57
CA THR A 43 -7.66 -3.84 -1.95
C THR A 43 -6.64 -4.18 -0.87
N TRP A 44 -6.18 -3.20 -0.08
CA TRP A 44 -5.29 -3.41 1.06
C TRP A 44 -5.79 -4.46 2.07
N PRO A 45 -7.02 -4.39 2.63
CA PRO A 45 -7.46 -5.36 3.62
C PRO A 45 -7.62 -6.77 3.02
N LEU A 46 -7.97 -6.86 1.73
CA LEU A 46 -8.01 -8.13 1.01
C LEU A 46 -6.61 -8.74 0.94
N GLU A 47 -5.59 -7.97 0.56
CA GLU A 47 -4.22 -8.46 0.46
C GLU A 47 -3.68 -8.90 1.83
N VAL A 48 -3.81 -8.04 2.85
CA VAL A 48 -3.35 -8.35 4.20
C VAL A 48 -4.05 -9.61 4.75
N ALA A 49 -5.37 -9.74 4.58
CA ALA A 49 -6.09 -10.93 5.02
C ALA A 49 -5.60 -12.21 4.33
N VAL A 50 -5.31 -12.13 3.02
CA VAL A 50 -4.82 -13.25 2.21
C VAL A 50 -3.38 -13.64 2.58
N LEU A 51 -2.54 -12.68 2.99
CA LEU A 51 -1.18 -12.93 3.49
C LEU A 51 -1.17 -13.46 4.93
N LEU A 52 -2.17 -13.11 5.74
CA LEU A 52 -2.34 -13.67 7.08
C LEU A 52 -2.90 -15.10 7.06
N TRP A 53 -3.63 -15.50 6.01
CA TRP A 53 -4.23 -16.83 5.89
C TRP A 53 -3.17 -17.95 5.95
N PRO A 54 -3.33 -19.01 6.77
CA PRO A 54 -2.31 -20.07 6.93
C PRO A 54 -2.00 -20.86 5.65
N THR A 55 -0.75 -21.28 5.40
CA THR A 55 0.53 -20.90 6.05
C THR A 55 0.95 -19.48 5.64
N GLY A 56 0.87 -18.50 6.54
CA GLY A 56 0.94 -17.07 6.20
C GLY A 56 1.86 -16.27 7.13
N MET A 57 1.78 -14.94 7.09
CA MET A 57 2.62 -14.06 7.92
C MET A 57 2.38 -14.22 9.43
N LEU A 58 1.21 -14.74 9.83
CA LEU A 58 0.98 -15.15 11.23
C LEU A 58 1.95 -16.25 11.66
N SER A 59 2.28 -17.18 10.77
CA SER A 59 3.21 -18.27 11.03
C SER A 59 4.66 -17.78 11.20
N VAL A 60 5.02 -16.71 10.49
CA VAL A 60 6.32 -16.03 10.62
C VAL A 60 6.40 -15.30 11.96
N LEU A 61 5.36 -14.52 12.29
CA LEU A 61 5.31 -13.76 13.54
C LEU A 61 5.22 -14.65 14.79
N SER A 62 4.64 -15.85 14.67
CA SER A 62 4.60 -16.84 15.75
C SER A 62 5.88 -17.68 15.85
N GLY A 63 6.87 -17.47 14.98
CA GLY A 63 8.13 -18.23 14.96
C GLY A 63 7.99 -19.67 14.46
N THR A 64 6.85 -20.03 13.85
CA THR A 64 6.67 -21.36 13.23
C THR A 64 7.33 -21.47 11.86
N VAL A 65 7.50 -20.32 11.19
CA VAL A 65 8.30 -20.17 9.98
C VAL A 65 9.44 -19.22 10.34
N ASP A 66 10.67 -19.70 10.22
CA ASP A 66 11.86 -18.87 10.41
C ASP A 66 12.03 -17.93 9.21
N ASP A 67 12.14 -16.64 9.45
CA ASP A 67 12.40 -15.65 8.41
C ASP A 67 13.89 -15.54 8.07
N GLY A 68 14.78 -16.18 8.82
CA GLY A 68 16.23 -16.15 8.65
C GLY A 68 16.89 -14.86 9.16
N TRP A 69 16.12 -13.95 9.76
CA TRP A 69 16.55 -12.63 10.24
C TRP A 69 16.03 -12.34 11.66
N ASP A 70 15.82 -13.38 12.47
CA ASP A 70 15.37 -13.28 13.87
C ASP A 70 14.07 -12.49 14.03
N GLY A 71 13.12 -12.67 13.11
CA GLY A 71 11.82 -11.99 13.13
C GLY A 71 11.84 -10.55 12.57
N THR A 72 13.00 -10.04 12.16
CA THR A 72 13.13 -8.67 11.62
C THR A 72 12.29 -8.47 10.36
N LEU A 73 12.23 -9.45 9.46
CA LEU A 73 11.43 -9.35 8.24
C LEU A 73 9.93 -9.45 8.55
N GLY A 74 9.55 -10.27 9.53
CA GLY A 74 8.19 -10.31 10.05
C GLY A 74 7.71 -8.95 10.56
N TRP A 75 8.51 -8.29 11.39
CA TRP A 75 8.19 -6.95 11.91
C TRP A 75 8.24 -5.85 10.84
N PHE A 76 9.19 -5.93 9.91
CA PHE A 76 9.25 -5.02 8.78
C PHE A 76 7.98 -5.11 7.92
N TRP A 77 7.47 -6.33 7.66
CA TRP A 77 6.20 -6.52 6.97
C TRP A 77 5.03 -5.86 7.70
N VAL A 78 4.95 -6.02 9.04
CA VAL A 78 3.91 -5.35 9.85
C VAL A 78 4.02 -3.83 9.73
N ALA A 79 5.22 -3.28 9.81
CA ALA A 79 5.46 -1.85 9.65
C ALA A 79 5.02 -1.36 8.26
N CYS A 80 5.34 -2.09 7.18
CA CYS A 80 4.89 -1.78 5.83
C CYS A 80 3.36 -1.84 5.69
N ALA A 81 2.71 -2.86 6.27
CA ALA A 81 1.26 -3.01 6.21
C ALA A 81 0.55 -1.84 6.92
N ILE A 82 1.00 -1.48 8.13
CA ILE A 82 0.46 -0.35 8.90
C ILE A 82 0.74 0.97 8.20
N ALA A 83 1.97 1.19 7.73
CA ALA A 83 2.34 2.43 7.05
C ALA A 83 1.49 2.64 5.79
N THR A 84 1.22 1.58 5.02
CA THR A 84 0.33 1.65 3.85
C THR A 84 -1.07 2.10 4.25
N LEU A 85 -1.66 1.51 5.30
CA LEU A 85 -2.98 1.89 5.80
C LEU A 85 -3.02 3.36 6.22
N VAL A 86 -2.02 3.81 6.98
CA VAL A 86 -1.91 5.21 7.43
C VAL A 86 -1.80 6.15 6.22
N LEU A 87 -0.93 5.83 5.26
CA LEU A 87 -0.74 6.67 4.07
C LEU A 87 -2.01 6.76 3.23
N THR A 88 -2.74 5.65 3.05
CA THR A 88 -4.03 5.66 2.35
C THR A 88 -5.07 6.53 3.08
N ALA A 89 -5.12 6.46 4.41
CA ALA A 89 -6.02 7.27 5.22
C ALA A 89 -5.67 8.77 5.17
N VAL A 90 -4.39 9.13 5.30
CA VAL A 90 -3.92 10.52 5.22
C VAL A 90 -4.11 11.07 3.80
N THR A 91 -3.87 10.27 2.76
CA THR A 91 -4.14 10.65 1.36
C THR A 91 -5.63 10.95 1.16
N GLN A 92 -6.51 10.13 1.73
CA GLN A 92 -7.95 10.37 1.71
C GLN A 92 -8.33 11.69 2.41
N ALA A 93 -7.67 12.00 3.52
CA ALA A 93 -7.88 13.25 4.25
C ALA A 93 -7.37 14.45 3.44
N ALA A 94 -6.17 14.36 2.85
CA ALA A 94 -5.60 15.40 2.00
C ALA A 94 -6.50 15.73 0.81
N LEU A 95 -7.06 14.73 0.13
CA LEU A 95 -7.92 14.94 -1.04
C LEU A 95 -9.28 15.59 -0.71
N ARG A 96 -9.69 15.63 0.57
CA ARG A 96 -10.91 16.35 1.01
C ARG A 96 -10.70 17.86 1.07
N GLU A 97 -9.45 18.31 1.20
CA GLU A 97 -9.13 19.73 1.23
C GLU A 97 -9.42 20.41 -0.11
N LYS A 98 -9.81 21.68 -0.06
CA LYS A 98 -10.16 22.47 -1.27
C LYS A 98 -8.93 23.03 -1.97
N ALA A 99 -7.81 23.17 -1.26
CA ALA A 99 -6.59 23.75 -1.80
C ALA A 99 -5.93 22.82 -2.82
N TYR A 100 -5.46 23.37 -3.94
CA TYR A 100 -4.73 22.60 -4.95
C TYR A 100 -3.43 21.98 -4.39
N SER A 101 -2.78 22.65 -3.44
CA SER A 101 -1.62 22.13 -2.72
C SER A 101 -1.89 20.80 -2.02
N ALA A 102 -3.14 20.51 -1.63
CA ALA A 102 -3.50 19.24 -1.03
C ALA A 102 -3.48 18.08 -2.03
N VAL A 103 -3.79 18.35 -3.30
CA VAL A 103 -3.63 17.37 -4.38
C VAL A 103 -2.16 17.06 -4.59
N MET A 104 -1.30 18.08 -4.60
CA MET A 104 0.16 17.89 -4.70
C MET A 104 0.75 17.16 -3.48
N ALA A 105 0.20 17.39 -2.28
CA ALA A 105 0.58 16.60 -1.10
C ALA A 105 0.14 15.13 -1.24
N ALA A 106 -1.09 14.89 -1.71
CA ALA A 106 -1.63 13.55 -1.93
C ALA A 106 -0.79 12.74 -2.92
N THR A 107 -0.26 13.36 -3.98
CA THR A 107 0.64 12.65 -4.90
C THR A 107 1.90 12.18 -4.18
N GLY A 108 2.54 13.02 -3.37
CA GLY A 108 3.72 12.63 -2.57
C GLY A 108 3.42 11.50 -1.57
N LEU A 109 2.24 11.49 -0.96
CA LEU A 109 1.81 10.40 -0.08
C LEU A 109 1.64 9.08 -0.84
N LEU A 110 1.13 9.12 -2.07
CA LEU A 110 0.99 7.93 -2.92
C LEU A 110 2.35 7.35 -3.37
N TYR A 111 3.39 8.19 -3.52
CA TYR A 111 4.76 7.72 -3.72
C TYR A 111 5.30 6.95 -2.51
N LEU A 112 4.98 7.38 -1.30
CA LEU A 112 5.33 6.63 -0.10
C LEU A 112 4.50 5.34 0.00
N ALA A 113 3.23 5.41 -0.37
CA ALA A 113 2.31 4.27 -0.30
C ALA A 113 2.75 3.12 -1.22
N ILE A 114 3.28 3.41 -2.41
CA ILE A 114 3.81 2.36 -3.30
C ILE A 114 5.01 1.66 -2.67
N LEU A 115 5.91 2.37 -1.99
CA LEU A 115 7.07 1.76 -1.33
C LEU A 115 6.63 0.81 -0.21
N THR A 116 5.68 1.23 0.62
CA THR A 116 5.20 0.41 1.73
C THR A 116 4.32 -0.76 1.24
N ALA A 117 3.52 -0.55 0.20
CA ALA A 117 2.69 -1.59 -0.41
C ALA A 117 3.54 -2.70 -1.03
N PHE A 118 4.57 -2.35 -1.81
CA PHE A 118 5.51 -3.34 -2.34
C PHE A 118 6.28 -4.05 -1.22
N GLY A 119 6.64 -3.34 -0.14
CA GLY A 119 7.20 -3.97 1.05
C GLY A 119 6.28 -5.03 1.66
N THR A 120 4.98 -4.76 1.75
CA THR A 120 3.99 -5.73 2.26
C THR A 120 3.89 -6.99 1.39
N ASP A 121 3.86 -6.87 0.06
CA ASP A 121 3.73 -8.03 -0.83
C ASP A 121 5.06 -8.80 -1.00
N LEU A 122 6.16 -8.10 -1.27
CA LEU A 122 7.45 -8.73 -1.59
C LEU A 122 8.08 -9.44 -0.38
N VAL A 123 8.01 -8.84 0.81
CA VAL A 123 8.58 -9.45 2.02
C VAL A 123 7.84 -10.74 2.35
N ALA A 124 6.50 -10.72 2.26
CA ALA A 124 5.71 -11.91 2.50
C ALA A 124 6.03 -13.03 1.51
N ARG A 125 6.26 -12.70 0.23
CA ARG A 125 6.70 -13.69 -0.76
C ARG A 125 8.11 -14.20 -0.52
N ALA A 126 9.03 -13.35 -0.11
CA ALA A 126 10.40 -13.75 0.17
C ALA A 126 10.49 -14.72 1.36
N VAL A 127 9.63 -14.55 2.37
CA VAL A 127 9.62 -15.38 3.58
C VAL A 127 8.73 -16.63 3.45
N LEU A 128 7.67 -16.59 2.64
CA LEU A 128 6.70 -17.70 2.50
C LEU A 128 6.88 -18.56 1.24
N ALA A 129 7.91 -18.29 0.41
CA ALA A 129 8.25 -19.10 -0.76
C ALA A 129 9.01 -20.38 -0.39
#